data_AF-A0A497PNH7-F1
#
_entry.id   AF-A0A497PNH7-F1
#
_cell.length_a   1.000
_cell.length_b   1.000
_cell.length_c   1.000
_cell.angle_alpha   90.00
_cell.angle_beta   90.00
_cell.angle_gamma   90.00
#
_symmetry.space_group_name_H-M   'P 1'
#
loop_
_entity.id
_entity.type
_entity.pdbx_description
1 polymer ?
#
loop_
_entity_poly.entity_id
_entity_poly.type
_entity_poly.pdbx_seq_one_letter_code
_entity_poly.pdbx_strand_id
1 'polypeptide(L)'
;MSPDWMMTRITVVLLAVVGPIYFLMLVILLPFRLQPFADPFWNLLFHFVAVPTVFSAPWVGWIYYKRYRLANTIHIMDETITVVPLRWRIFYGANASFILMVFILPMVTPILAIIGGLVVAGHVFYRIGVGKLGGGKPAAFLGFFVALALCILPAYVMIEFIPEFVPLWQSVLESWNSFWVNVAYGVAQCLVNALSFGAPVYFIYYGAQQYDKGLYGEVYTDTPTVWIRIGELILFTVFTIFYLPPIPTALGVIPFLDMSWLFTSYINWISLGIVAIMTLVKMKLGVKQDTTMGGFSNIAVIGLFLVVELFFKTNLVLITVIVWLAFLIYGGLAALSYLRASSGEMY
;
A
#
# COMPACT_ATOMS: atom_id res chain seq x y z
N MET A 1 18.52 -6.30 21.39
CA MET A 1 17.35 -5.63 20.79
C MET A 1 17.39 -5.92 19.29
N SER A 2 16.51 -6.77 18.77
CA SER A 2 16.54 -7.16 17.34
C SER A 2 16.27 -5.96 16.43
N PRO A 3 16.73 -5.90 15.18
CA PRO A 3 16.46 -4.77 14.29
C PRO A 3 14.95 -4.56 14.00
N ASP A 4 14.15 -5.62 14.09
CA ASP A 4 12.77 -5.66 13.58
C ASP A 4 11.77 -4.85 14.42
N TRP A 5 11.92 -4.81 15.75
CA TRP A 5 11.02 -4.00 16.61
C TRP A 5 11.19 -2.50 16.39
N MET A 6 12.41 -2.06 16.06
CA MET A 6 12.67 -0.65 15.77
C MET A 6 11.98 -0.25 14.46
N MET A 7 12.03 -1.13 13.46
CA MET A 7 11.41 -0.90 12.15
C MET A 7 9.88 -0.81 12.23
N THR A 8 9.22 -1.65 13.04
CA THR A 8 7.75 -1.54 13.22
C THR A 8 7.35 -0.25 13.90
N ARG A 9 8.13 0.22 14.89
CA ARG A 9 7.87 1.50 15.58
C ARG A 9 8.10 2.70 14.68
N ILE A 10 9.20 2.72 13.93
CA ILE A 10 9.46 3.74 12.91
C ILE A 10 8.30 3.79 11.91
N THR A 11 7.78 2.64 11.49
CA THR A 11 6.65 2.57 10.57
C THR A 11 5.39 3.23 11.15
N VAL A 12 5.08 3.02 12.43
CA VAL A 12 3.94 3.70 13.10
C VAL A 12 4.14 5.22 13.17
N VAL A 13 5.36 5.67 13.48
CA VAL A 13 5.70 7.10 13.50
C VAL A 13 5.58 7.71 12.11
N LEU A 14 6.10 7.03 11.09
CA LEU A 14 5.96 7.44 9.69
C LEU A 14 4.49 7.53 9.31
N LEU A 15 3.64 6.58 9.71
CA LEU A 15 2.22 6.60 9.42
C LEU A 15 1.51 7.81 10.07
N ALA A 16 1.94 8.22 11.27
CA ALA A 16 1.44 9.42 11.96
C ALA A 16 1.83 10.73 11.25
N VAL A 17 2.96 10.75 10.53
CA VAL A 17 3.43 11.93 9.77
C VAL A 17 2.87 11.94 8.35
N VAL A 18 2.88 10.79 7.68
CA VAL A 18 2.41 10.63 6.30
C VAL A 18 0.90 10.83 6.20
N GLY A 19 0.11 10.41 7.20
CA GLY A 19 -1.34 10.60 7.20
C GLY A 19 -1.77 12.07 6.99
N PRO A 20 -1.33 13.01 7.85
CA PRO A 20 -1.59 14.44 7.67
C PRO A 20 -1.10 15.00 6.33
N ILE A 21 0.12 14.62 5.91
CA ILE A 21 0.68 15.05 4.62
C ILE A 21 -0.21 14.58 3.46
N TYR A 22 -0.66 13.32 3.50
CA TYR A 22 -1.54 12.75 2.50
C TYR A 22 -2.86 13.53 2.41
N PHE A 23 -3.53 13.84 3.53
CA PHE A 23 -4.79 14.60 3.49
C PHE A 23 -4.60 16.05 3.02
N LEU A 24 -3.47 16.67 3.35
CA LEU A 24 -3.12 17.99 2.81
C LEU A 24 -2.93 17.92 1.29
N MET A 25 -2.15 16.94 0.82
CA MET A 25 -1.93 16.72 -0.62
C MET A 25 -3.24 16.41 -1.35
N LEU A 26 -4.10 15.58 -0.76
CA LEU A 26 -5.43 15.28 -1.29
C LEU A 26 -6.17 16.59 -1.58
N VAL A 27 -6.30 17.46 -0.57
CA VAL A 27 -7.05 18.72 -0.66
C VAL A 27 -6.44 19.71 -1.64
N ILE A 28 -5.11 19.76 -1.75
CA ILE A 28 -4.41 20.62 -2.73
C ILE A 28 -4.68 20.17 -4.17
N LEU A 29 -4.79 18.86 -4.39
CA LEU A 29 -4.96 18.28 -5.72
C LEU A 29 -6.42 18.20 -6.17
N LEU A 30 -7.39 18.54 -5.31
CA LEU A 30 -8.80 18.58 -5.71
C LEU A 30 -9.05 19.68 -6.74
N PRO A 31 -9.81 19.39 -7.81
CA PRO A 31 -10.16 20.40 -8.81
C PRO A 31 -11.26 21.37 -8.35
N PHE A 32 -11.78 21.20 -7.14
CA PHE A 32 -12.79 22.06 -6.54
C PHE A 32 -12.32 22.64 -5.20
N ARG A 33 -12.98 23.71 -4.76
CA ARG A 33 -12.71 24.35 -3.46
C ARG A 33 -13.98 24.40 -2.65
N LEU A 34 -13.86 24.08 -1.36
CA LEU A 34 -14.96 24.20 -0.41
C LEU A 34 -15.07 25.68 0.00
N GLN A 35 -16.24 26.30 -0.26
CA GLN A 35 -16.45 27.75 -0.08
C GLN A 35 -17.67 28.06 0.79
N PRO A 36 -17.62 27.72 2.09
CA PRO A 36 -18.77 27.89 2.97
C PRO A 36 -19.00 29.33 3.47
N PHE A 37 -18.01 30.21 3.32
CA PHE A 37 -18.06 31.59 3.79
C PHE A 37 -18.20 32.57 2.62
N ALA A 38 -18.79 33.74 2.89
CA ALA A 38 -18.86 34.82 1.90
C ALA A 38 -17.47 35.46 1.62
N ASP A 39 -16.55 35.38 2.58
CA ASP A 39 -15.22 35.96 2.48
C ASP A 39 -14.22 34.97 1.85
N PRO A 40 -13.49 35.36 0.78
CA PRO A 40 -12.50 34.50 0.13
C PRO A 40 -11.34 34.04 1.02
N PHE A 41 -10.91 34.86 1.99
CA PHE A 41 -9.83 34.52 2.91
C PHE A 41 -10.24 33.39 3.85
N TRP A 42 -11.45 33.47 4.41
CA TRP A 42 -11.99 32.41 5.28
C TRP A 42 -12.21 31.11 4.52
N ASN A 43 -12.61 31.17 3.24
CA ASN A 43 -12.68 29.99 2.37
C ASN A 43 -11.32 29.34 2.12
N LEU A 44 -10.27 30.14 1.91
CA LEU A 44 -8.91 29.63 1.73
C LEU A 44 -8.43 28.89 2.99
N LEU A 45 -8.61 29.50 4.17
CA LEU A 45 -8.27 28.86 5.44
C LEU A 45 -9.09 27.60 5.69
N PHE A 46 -10.39 27.63 5.39
CA PHE A 46 -11.24 26.46 5.54
C PHE A 46 -10.77 25.30 4.67
N HIS A 47 -10.56 25.57 3.37
CA HIS A 47 -10.14 24.56 2.41
C HIS A 47 -8.76 24.00 2.76
N PHE A 48 -7.73 24.84 2.93
CA PHE A 48 -6.35 24.35 3.07
C PHE A 48 -5.91 24.02 4.50
N VAL A 49 -6.65 24.45 5.53
CA VAL A 49 -6.29 24.21 6.94
C VAL A 49 -7.34 23.37 7.64
N ALA A 50 -8.61 23.81 7.64
CA ALA A 50 -9.65 23.14 8.42
C ALA A 50 -9.93 21.73 7.88
N VAL A 51 -10.09 21.57 6.57
CA VAL A 51 -10.45 20.29 5.95
C VAL A 51 -9.36 19.22 6.12
N PRO A 52 -8.07 19.47 5.80
CA PRO A 52 -7.00 18.50 6.08
C PRO A 52 -6.86 18.15 7.57
N THR A 53 -7.10 19.12 8.46
CA THR A 53 -7.05 18.90 9.91
C THR A 53 -8.18 17.99 10.36
N VAL A 54 -9.40 18.25 9.92
CA VAL A 54 -10.59 17.42 10.20
C VAL A 54 -10.39 16.00 9.69
N PHE A 55 -9.82 15.83 8.49
CA PHE A 55 -9.56 14.51 7.93
C PHE A 55 -8.44 13.77 8.64
N SER A 56 -7.35 14.45 9.02
CA SER A 56 -6.19 13.80 9.66
C SER A 56 -6.37 13.53 11.15
N ALA A 57 -7.11 14.36 11.88
CA ALA A 57 -7.33 14.24 13.32
C ALA A 57 -7.79 12.85 13.81
N PRO A 58 -8.82 12.19 13.22
CA PRO A 58 -9.24 10.87 13.66
C PRO A 58 -8.14 9.82 13.49
N TRP A 59 -7.38 9.89 12.40
CA TRP A 59 -6.28 8.96 12.11
C TRP A 59 -5.13 9.15 13.08
N VAL A 60 -4.66 10.39 13.28
CA VAL A 60 -3.60 10.70 14.24
C VAL A 60 -4.02 10.30 15.65
N GLY A 61 -5.26 10.59 16.03
CA GLY A 61 -5.83 10.16 17.30
C GLY A 61 -5.81 8.64 17.47
N TRP A 62 -6.29 7.89 16.47
CA TRP A 62 -6.29 6.42 16.49
C TRP A 62 -4.86 5.87 16.61
N ILE A 63 -3.92 6.39 15.82
CA ILE A 63 -2.52 5.96 15.83
C ILE A 63 -1.92 6.21 17.21
N TYR A 64 -2.14 7.38 17.79
CA TYR A 64 -1.63 7.72 19.13
C TYR A 64 -2.16 6.78 20.22
N TYR A 65 -3.48 6.53 20.23
CA TYR A 65 -4.12 5.67 21.23
C TYR A 65 -3.84 4.17 21.04
N LYS A 66 -3.56 3.72 19.80
CA LYS A 66 -3.36 2.31 19.46
C LYS A 66 -1.95 1.99 18.95
N ARG A 67 -0.96 2.86 19.20
CA ARG A 67 0.42 2.75 18.67
C ARG A 67 1.08 1.38 18.88
N TYR A 68 0.97 0.81 20.08
CA TYR A 68 1.58 -0.50 20.38
C TYR A 68 0.88 -1.62 19.61
N ARG A 69 -0.45 -1.59 19.56
CA ARG A 69 -1.24 -2.56 18.79
C ARG A 69 -0.93 -2.47 17.30
N LEU A 70 -0.77 -1.27 16.76
CA LEU A 70 -0.37 -1.06 15.36
C LEU A 70 1.04 -1.59 15.07
N ALA A 71 2.01 -1.31 15.94
CA ALA A 71 3.37 -1.85 15.80
C ALA A 71 3.37 -3.39 15.82
N ASN A 72 2.64 -3.98 16.76
CA ASN A 72 2.46 -5.43 16.86
C ASN A 72 1.74 -6.01 15.62
N THR A 73 0.78 -5.28 15.05
CA THR A 73 0.09 -5.68 13.82
C THR A 73 1.06 -5.79 12.66
N ILE A 74 1.95 -4.80 12.50
CA ILE A 74 2.97 -4.78 11.43
C ILE A 74 3.92 -5.97 11.61
N HIS A 75 4.33 -6.26 12.83
CA HIS A 75 5.20 -7.41 13.11
C HIS A 75 4.54 -8.75 12.73
N ILE A 76 3.31 -8.99 13.19
CA ILE A 76 2.55 -10.22 12.88
C ILE A 76 2.29 -10.32 11.36
N MET A 77 2.00 -9.19 10.71
CA MET A 77 1.85 -9.14 9.26
C MET A 77 3.14 -9.52 8.53
N ASP A 78 4.30 -9.02 8.97
CA ASP A 78 5.57 -9.39 8.34
C ASP A 78 5.82 -10.89 8.46
N GLU A 79 5.69 -11.46 9.66
CA GLU A 79 5.81 -12.91 9.88
C GLU A 79 4.87 -13.71 8.97
N THR A 80 3.61 -13.29 8.85
CA THR A 80 2.61 -13.99 8.05
C THR A 80 2.87 -13.87 6.55
N ILE A 81 3.34 -12.71 6.08
CA ILE A 81 3.51 -12.40 4.66
C ILE A 81 4.92 -12.81 4.17
N THR A 82 5.88 -13.11 5.05
CA THR A 82 7.22 -13.61 4.65
C THR A 82 7.18 -14.89 3.79
N VAL A 83 6.13 -15.71 3.90
CA VAL A 83 5.88 -16.88 3.05
C VAL A 83 5.69 -16.47 1.57
N VAL A 84 5.20 -15.26 1.34
CA VAL A 84 4.95 -14.67 0.02
C VAL A 84 6.21 -13.94 -0.49
N PRO A 85 6.70 -14.26 -1.69
CA PRO A 85 7.87 -13.63 -2.29
C PRO A 85 7.75 -12.12 -2.34
N LEU A 86 8.87 -11.44 -2.12
CA LEU A 86 8.95 -9.97 -2.07
C LEU A 86 8.26 -9.29 -3.26
N ARG A 87 8.41 -9.83 -4.47
CA ARG A 87 7.78 -9.30 -5.69
C ARG A 87 6.25 -9.17 -5.61
N TRP A 88 5.60 -10.17 -5.01
CA TRP A 88 4.15 -10.20 -4.87
C TRP A 88 3.68 -9.27 -3.76
N ARG A 89 4.47 -9.21 -2.68
CA ARG A 89 4.24 -8.25 -1.59
C ARG A 89 4.26 -6.82 -2.12
N ILE A 90 5.24 -6.49 -2.97
CA ILE A 90 5.35 -5.17 -3.59
C ILE A 90 4.18 -4.93 -4.55
N PHE A 91 3.87 -5.86 -5.45
CA PHE A 91 2.79 -5.66 -6.43
C PHE A 91 1.41 -5.50 -5.77
N TYR A 92 1.00 -6.48 -4.97
CA TYR A 92 -0.32 -6.44 -4.33
C TYR A 92 -0.39 -5.37 -3.23
N GLY A 93 0.70 -5.13 -2.51
CA GLY A 93 0.81 -4.05 -1.53
C GLY A 93 0.68 -2.68 -2.17
N ALA A 94 1.36 -2.43 -3.30
CA ALA A 94 1.26 -1.18 -4.05
C ALA A 94 -0.18 -0.97 -4.55
N ASN A 95 -0.79 -1.98 -5.17
CA ASN A 95 -2.18 -1.92 -5.62
C ASN A 95 -3.17 -1.69 -4.48
N ALA A 96 -3.00 -2.40 -3.36
CA ALA A 96 -3.85 -2.22 -2.19
C ALA A 96 -3.69 -0.81 -1.61
N SER A 97 -2.46 -0.29 -1.55
CA SER A 97 -2.19 1.07 -1.08
C SER A 97 -2.80 2.13 -2.00
N PHE A 98 -2.76 1.91 -3.32
CA PHE A 98 -3.39 2.78 -4.30
C PHE A 98 -4.91 2.78 -4.13
N ILE A 99 -5.54 1.60 -4.02
CA ILE A 99 -6.98 1.50 -3.76
C ILE A 99 -7.33 2.20 -2.45
N LEU A 100 -6.54 1.99 -1.41
CA LEU A 100 -6.74 2.61 -0.11
C LEU A 100 -6.65 4.13 -0.21
N MET A 101 -5.62 4.67 -0.86
CA MET A 101 -5.34 6.12 -0.92
C MET A 101 -6.22 6.87 -1.91
N VAL A 102 -6.56 6.30 -3.05
CA VAL A 102 -7.33 7.03 -4.08
C VAL A 102 -8.81 6.84 -3.89
N PHE A 103 -9.22 5.63 -3.48
CA PHE A 103 -10.62 5.30 -3.33
C PHE A 103 -11.01 5.31 -1.83
N ILE A 104 -10.54 4.39 -1.02
CA ILE A 104 -11.23 4.15 0.26
C ILE A 104 -11.09 5.30 1.26
N LEU A 105 -9.88 5.84 1.41
CA LEU A 105 -9.59 6.88 2.41
C LEU A 105 -10.40 8.16 2.18
N PRO A 106 -10.48 8.74 0.97
CA PRO A 106 -11.27 9.96 0.76
C PRO A 106 -12.76 9.82 1.09
N MET A 107 -13.36 8.64 0.86
CA MET A 107 -14.79 8.41 1.15
C MET A 107 -15.06 8.08 2.61
N VAL A 108 -14.19 7.27 3.22
CA VAL A 108 -14.39 6.77 4.59
C VAL A 108 -13.96 7.82 5.63
N THR A 109 -12.96 8.65 5.32
CA THR A 109 -12.41 9.61 6.29
C THR A 109 -13.41 10.66 6.78
N PRO A 110 -14.25 11.30 5.95
CA PRO A 110 -15.28 12.22 6.44
C PRO A 110 -16.21 11.57 7.48
N ILE A 111 -16.61 10.32 7.25
CA ILE A 111 -17.45 9.54 8.17
C ILE A 111 -16.68 9.23 9.46
N LEU A 112 -15.43 8.77 9.34
CA LEU A 112 -14.56 8.51 10.48
C LEU A 112 -14.22 9.77 11.28
N ALA A 113 -14.19 10.95 10.67
CA ALA A 113 -13.97 12.22 11.36
C ALA A 113 -15.15 12.55 12.28
N ILE A 114 -16.39 12.26 11.88
CA ILE A 114 -17.58 12.39 12.73
C ILE A 114 -17.52 11.38 13.88
N ILE A 115 -17.27 10.11 13.58
CA ILE A 115 -17.18 9.05 14.60
C ILE A 115 -16.05 9.34 15.58
N GLY A 116 -14.87 9.71 15.08
CA GLY A 116 -13.71 10.10 15.87
C GLY A 116 -13.98 11.33 16.71
N GLY A 117 -14.65 12.33 16.15
CA GLY A 117 -15.15 13.51 16.86
C GLY A 117 -16.04 13.12 18.04
N LEU A 118 -17.01 12.23 17.83
CA LEU A 118 -17.89 11.71 18.88
C LEU A 118 -17.13 10.94 19.98
N VAL A 119 -16.16 10.11 19.60
CA VAL A 119 -15.34 9.35 20.56
C VAL A 119 -14.49 10.29 21.42
N VAL A 120 -13.83 11.27 20.78
CA VAL A 120 -13.02 12.27 21.50
C VAL A 120 -13.90 13.15 22.37
N ALA A 121 -15.04 13.62 21.85
CA ALA A 121 -16.05 14.36 22.58
C ALA A 121 -16.53 13.62 23.84
N GLY A 122 -16.88 12.33 23.70
CA GLY A 122 -17.29 11.49 24.83
C GLY A 122 -16.18 11.31 25.87
N HIS A 123 -14.94 11.15 25.43
CA HIS A 123 -13.78 11.00 26.33
C HIS A 123 -13.45 12.30 27.08
N VAL A 124 -13.51 13.44 26.39
CA VAL A 124 -13.38 14.79 26.96
C VAL A 124 -14.50 15.04 27.96
N PHE A 125 -15.75 14.77 27.60
CA PHE A 125 -16.90 14.94 28.48
C PHE A 125 -16.79 14.07 29.74
N TYR A 126 -16.41 12.81 29.61
CA TYR A 126 -16.28 11.91 30.76
C TYR A 126 -15.11 12.28 31.68
N ARG A 127 -13.94 12.64 31.13
CA ARG A 127 -12.75 12.98 31.92
C ARG A 127 -12.76 14.40 32.51
N ILE A 128 -13.40 15.36 31.84
CA ILE A 128 -13.40 16.77 32.25
C ILE A 128 -14.73 17.14 32.92
N GLY A 129 -15.85 16.72 32.31
CA GLY A 129 -17.20 17.04 32.80
C GLY A 129 -17.66 16.16 33.96
N VAL A 130 -17.33 14.86 33.95
CA VAL A 130 -17.85 13.90 34.93
C VAL A 130 -16.78 13.41 35.94
N GLY A 131 -15.49 13.33 35.58
CA GLY A 131 -14.50 12.81 36.52
C GLY A 131 -13.01 13.02 36.21
N LYS A 132 -12.35 13.75 37.11
CA LYS A 132 -10.91 13.83 37.51
C LYS A 132 -10.44 15.27 37.77
N LEU A 133 -11.05 16.27 37.13
CA LEU A 133 -10.70 17.69 37.30
C LEU A 133 -11.69 18.48 38.17
N GLY A 134 -12.71 17.82 38.75
CA GLY A 134 -13.58 18.42 39.77
C GLY A 134 -14.46 19.60 39.32
N GLY A 135 -14.60 19.85 38.01
CA GLY A 135 -15.15 21.12 37.50
C GLY A 135 -16.66 21.33 37.61
N GLY A 136 -17.41 20.39 38.20
CA GLY A 136 -18.85 20.50 38.43
C GLY A 136 -19.71 20.70 37.17
N LYS A 137 -20.96 21.13 37.36
CA LYS A 137 -21.92 21.45 36.29
C LYS A 137 -21.38 22.41 35.20
N PRO A 138 -20.61 23.49 35.52
CA PRO A 138 -20.11 24.39 34.49
C PRO A 138 -19.02 23.76 33.61
N ALA A 139 -18.14 22.90 34.14
CA ALA A 139 -17.17 22.19 33.31
C ALA A 139 -17.81 21.12 32.42
N ALA A 140 -18.86 20.45 32.90
CA ALA A 140 -19.67 19.55 32.08
C ALA A 140 -20.38 20.30 30.93
N PHE A 141 -20.89 21.51 31.19
CA PHE A 141 -21.48 22.38 30.18
C PHE A 141 -20.45 22.82 29.12
N LEU A 142 -19.26 23.27 29.55
CA LEU A 142 -18.19 23.67 28.64
C LEU A 142 -17.67 22.47 27.82
N GLY A 143 -17.53 21.30 28.45
CA GLY A 143 -17.20 20.04 27.77
C GLY A 143 -18.23 19.62 26.74
N PHE A 144 -19.52 19.88 26.98
CA PHE A 144 -20.60 19.66 26.01
C PHE A 144 -20.47 20.56 24.77
N PHE A 145 -20.16 21.86 24.94
CA PHE A 145 -19.95 22.75 23.78
C PHE A 145 -18.71 22.39 22.96
N VAL A 146 -17.62 21.99 23.63
CA VAL A 146 -16.42 21.51 22.94
C VAL A 146 -16.72 20.22 22.17
N ALA A 147 -17.44 19.28 22.80
CA ALA A 147 -17.91 18.06 22.15
C ALA A 147 -18.79 18.35 20.93
N LEU A 148 -19.74 19.29 21.06
CA LEU A 148 -20.64 19.70 19.99
C LEU A 148 -19.85 20.34 18.84
N ALA A 149 -18.93 21.26 19.13
CA ALA A 149 -18.08 21.91 18.14
C ALA A 149 -17.20 20.89 17.39
N LEU A 150 -16.66 19.89 18.10
CA LEU A 150 -15.87 18.80 17.51
C LEU A 150 -16.69 17.87 16.60
N CYS A 151 -18.02 17.87 16.70
CA CYS A 151 -18.90 17.07 15.83
C CYS A 151 -19.48 17.90 14.68
N ILE A 152 -19.80 19.17 14.91
CA ILE A 152 -20.37 20.07 13.89
C ILE A 152 -19.37 20.28 12.75
N LEU A 153 -18.10 20.57 13.06
CA LEU A 153 -17.11 20.87 12.03
C LEU A 153 -16.88 19.69 11.07
N PRO A 154 -16.63 18.44 11.53
CA PRO A 154 -16.56 17.28 10.64
C PRO A 154 -17.84 17.00 9.87
N ALA A 155 -19.02 17.16 10.49
CA ALA A 155 -20.29 16.94 9.82
C ALA A 155 -20.48 17.95 8.67
N TYR A 156 -20.12 19.20 8.90
CA TYR A 156 -20.20 20.24 7.89
C TYR A 156 -19.22 20.00 6.73
N VAL A 157 -17.96 19.66 7.04
CA VAL A 157 -16.97 19.26 6.01
C VAL A 157 -17.48 18.07 5.20
N MET A 158 -18.11 17.08 5.82
CA MET A 158 -18.68 15.92 5.10
C MET A 158 -19.79 16.32 4.13
N ILE A 159 -20.71 17.19 4.55
CA ILE A 159 -21.85 17.64 3.73
C ILE A 159 -21.37 18.42 2.49
N GLU A 160 -20.34 19.25 2.64
CA GLU A 160 -19.77 20.00 1.52
C GLU A 160 -18.85 19.13 0.64
N PHE A 161 -18.07 18.23 1.24
CA PHE A 161 -17.06 17.44 0.53
C PHE A 161 -17.65 16.29 -0.29
N ILE A 162 -18.55 15.48 0.29
CA ILE A 162 -19.04 14.25 -0.37
C ILE A 162 -19.74 14.54 -1.70
N PRO A 163 -20.68 15.50 -1.81
CA PRO A 163 -21.37 15.77 -3.06
C PRO A 163 -20.44 16.17 -4.20
N GLU A 164 -19.41 16.97 -3.91
CA GLU A 164 -18.39 17.40 -4.88
C GLU A 164 -17.39 16.28 -5.21
N PHE A 165 -17.12 15.39 -4.26
CA PHE A 165 -16.18 14.30 -4.44
C PHE A 165 -16.77 13.09 -5.18
N VAL A 166 -18.08 12.84 -5.10
CA VAL A 166 -18.76 11.74 -5.82
C VAL A 166 -18.60 11.81 -7.35
N PRO A 167 -18.79 12.95 -8.05
CA PRO A 167 -18.54 13.02 -9.49
C PRO A 167 -17.05 12.86 -9.81
N LEU A 168 -16.16 13.45 -8.99
CA LEU A 168 -14.72 13.24 -9.11
C LEU A 168 -14.35 11.76 -9.01
N TRP A 169 -14.96 11.04 -8.06
CA TRP A 169 -14.76 9.61 -7.86
C TRP A 169 -15.07 8.81 -9.11
N GLN A 170 -16.17 9.12 -9.79
CA GLN A 170 -16.55 8.45 -11.03
C GLN A 170 -15.52 8.71 -12.11
N SER A 171 -15.07 9.96 -12.29
CA SER A 171 -14.00 10.30 -13.24
C SER A 171 -12.67 9.62 -12.92
N VAL A 172 -12.32 9.48 -11.64
CA VAL A 172 -11.13 8.76 -11.19
C VAL A 172 -11.26 7.26 -11.49
N LEU A 173 -12.43 6.66 -11.26
CA LEU A 173 -12.71 5.25 -11.55
C LEU A 173 -12.69 4.97 -13.05
N GLU A 174 -13.23 5.86 -13.88
CA GLU A 174 -13.16 5.78 -15.34
C GLU A 174 -11.73 5.92 -15.84
N SER A 175 -10.97 6.89 -15.31
CA SER A 175 -9.54 7.08 -15.61
C SER A 175 -8.72 5.86 -15.19
N TRP A 176 -9.09 5.23 -14.07
CA TRP A 176 -8.49 4.00 -13.60
C TRP A 176 -8.72 2.87 -14.62
N ASN A 177 -9.97 2.57 -14.92
CA ASN A 177 -10.33 1.46 -15.81
C ASN A 177 -9.83 1.63 -17.25
N SER A 178 -9.67 2.87 -17.73
CA SER A 178 -9.24 3.17 -19.10
C SER A 178 -7.72 3.20 -19.27
N PHE A 179 -7.00 3.89 -18.39
CA PHE A 179 -5.56 4.17 -18.56
C PHE A 179 -4.72 3.59 -17.43
N TRP A 180 -5.03 3.95 -16.18
CA TRP A 180 -4.12 3.66 -15.06
C TRP A 180 -4.04 2.19 -14.66
N VAL A 181 -5.10 1.40 -14.91
CA VAL A 181 -5.04 -0.07 -14.75
C VAL A 181 -3.94 -0.66 -15.63
N ASN A 182 -3.87 -0.23 -16.90
CA ASN A 182 -2.86 -0.72 -17.83
C ASN A 182 -1.45 -0.28 -17.43
N VAL A 183 -1.31 0.95 -16.92
CA VAL A 183 -0.03 1.46 -16.40
C VAL A 183 0.42 0.68 -15.16
N ALA A 184 -0.44 0.54 -14.15
CA ALA A 184 -0.12 -0.17 -12.90
C ALA A 184 0.23 -1.64 -13.16
N TYR A 185 -0.53 -2.29 -14.05
CA TYR A 185 -0.25 -3.66 -14.48
C TYR A 185 1.05 -3.75 -15.28
N GLY A 186 1.29 -2.80 -16.18
CA GLY A 186 2.51 -2.70 -16.95
C GLY A 186 3.78 -2.58 -16.11
N VAL A 187 3.75 -1.72 -15.09
CA VAL A 187 4.85 -1.59 -14.12
C VAL A 187 5.09 -2.92 -13.42
N ALA A 188 4.03 -3.60 -12.99
CA ALA A 188 4.16 -4.89 -12.34
C ALA A 188 4.73 -5.99 -13.23
N GLN A 189 4.28 -6.04 -14.48
CA GLN A 189 4.79 -6.95 -15.49
C GLN A 189 6.28 -6.71 -15.74
N CYS A 190 6.70 -5.45 -15.84
CA CYS A 190 8.11 -5.09 -15.94
C CYS A 190 8.92 -5.56 -14.73
N LEU A 191 8.37 -5.43 -13.51
CA LEU A 191 9.02 -5.89 -12.29
C LEU A 191 9.16 -7.42 -12.26
N VAL A 192 8.09 -8.16 -12.57
CA VAL A 192 8.10 -9.63 -12.59
C VAL A 192 9.10 -10.13 -13.63
N ASN A 193 9.09 -9.55 -14.83
CA ASN A 193 10.01 -9.92 -15.88
C ASN A 193 11.46 -9.65 -15.49
N ALA A 194 11.77 -8.46 -14.96
CA ALA A 194 13.13 -8.13 -14.51
C ALA A 194 13.65 -9.13 -13.45
N LEU A 195 12.82 -9.50 -12.48
CA LEU A 195 13.16 -10.48 -11.46
C LEU A 195 13.31 -11.91 -12.00
N SER A 196 12.51 -12.29 -13.01
CA SER A 196 12.66 -13.58 -13.69
C SER A 196 14.03 -13.71 -14.37
N PHE A 197 14.57 -12.63 -14.93
CA PHE A 197 15.94 -12.63 -15.49
C PHE A 197 17.04 -12.72 -14.43
N GLY A 198 16.81 -12.19 -13.22
CA GLY A 198 17.74 -12.33 -12.09
C GLY A 198 17.76 -13.74 -11.48
N ALA A 199 16.65 -14.48 -11.56
CA ALA A 199 16.52 -15.79 -10.92
C ALA A 199 17.59 -16.82 -11.35
N PRO A 200 17.90 -17.05 -12.64
CA PRO A 200 18.96 -17.99 -13.04
C PRO A 200 20.32 -17.69 -12.41
N VAL A 201 20.67 -16.40 -12.29
CA VAL A 201 21.94 -15.97 -11.68
C VAL A 201 21.97 -16.36 -10.22
N TYR A 202 20.90 -16.08 -9.46
CA TYR A 202 20.77 -16.55 -8.08
C TYR A 202 20.90 -18.07 -7.96
N PHE A 203 20.34 -18.82 -8.90
CA PHE A 203 20.40 -20.28 -8.85
C PHE A 203 21.81 -20.83 -9.04
N ILE A 204 22.57 -20.28 -9.99
CA ILE A 204 23.94 -20.72 -10.26
C ILE A 204 24.81 -20.53 -9.01
N TYR A 205 24.74 -19.34 -8.40
CA TYR A 205 25.49 -19.09 -7.18
C TYR A 205 25.00 -19.93 -6.00
N TYR A 206 23.69 -20.17 -5.87
CA TYR A 206 23.17 -21.10 -4.87
C TYR A 206 23.71 -22.54 -5.07
N GLY A 207 23.79 -23.00 -6.33
CA GLY A 207 24.40 -24.29 -6.67
C GLY A 207 25.87 -24.36 -6.28
N ALA A 208 26.63 -23.29 -6.57
CA ALA A 208 28.04 -23.19 -6.16
C ALA A 208 28.20 -23.23 -4.63
N GLN A 209 27.35 -22.53 -3.88
CA GLN A 209 27.37 -22.56 -2.42
C GLN A 209 27.08 -23.95 -1.83
N GLN A 210 26.15 -24.69 -2.43
CA GLN A 210 25.86 -26.06 -1.99
C GLN A 210 26.98 -27.03 -2.35
N TYR A 211 27.66 -26.82 -3.48
CA TYR A 211 28.85 -27.56 -3.86
C TYR A 211 30.01 -27.31 -2.88
N ASP A 212 30.28 -26.04 -2.55
CA ASP A 212 31.32 -25.64 -1.60
C ASP A 212 31.07 -26.25 -0.21
N LYS A 213 29.82 -26.18 0.28
CA LYS A 213 29.42 -26.84 1.54
C LYS A 213 29.64 -28.35 1.50
N GLY A 214 29.35 -28.98 0.35
CA GLY A 214 29.49 -30.42 0.17
C GLY A 214 30.94 -30.90 0.13
N LEU A 215 31.85 -30.11 -0.46
CA LEU A 215 33.27 -30.47 -0.59
C LEU A 215 34.14 -30.02 0.57
N TYR A 216 33.93 -28.79 1.04
CA TYR A 216 34.85 -28.12 1.95
C TYR A 216 34.26 -27.87 3.35
N GLY A 217 32.96 -28.12 3.54
CA GLY A 217 32.27 -27.86 4.81
C GLY A 217 32.02 -26.37 5.11
N GLU A 218 32.54 -25.47 4.27
CA GLU A 218 32.42 -24.02 4.38
C GLU A 218 31.97 -23.42 3.03
N VAL A 219 31.40 -22.21 3.06
CA VAL A 219 30.99 -21.48 1.85
C VAL A 219 32.09 -20.52 1.46
N TYR A 220 32.74 -20.77 0.31
CA TYR A 220 33.77 -19.88 -0.23
C TYR A 220 33.21 -18.92 -1.28
N THR A 221 32.15 -19.32 -1.98
CA THR A 221 31.50 -18.51 -3.00
C THR A 221 30.32 -17.73 -2.42
N ASP A 222 30.52 -16.47 -2.08
CA ASP A 222 29.40 -15.60 -1.69
C ASP A 222 28.54 -15.19 -2.89
N THR A 223 27.22 -15.18 -2.70
CA THR A 223 26.28 -14.68 -3.70
C THR A 223 26.42 -13.16 -3.80
N PRO A 224 26.73 -12.58 -4.97
CA PRO A 224 26.84 -11.13 -5.14
C PRO A 224 25.44 -10.48 -5.21
N THR A 225 24.67 -10.59 -4.13
CA THR A 225 23.25 -10.20 -4.04
C THR A 225 23.01 -8.73 -4.44
N VAL A 226 23.91 -7.82 -4.06
CA VAL A 226 23.81 -6.39 -4.38
C VAL A 226 23.91 -6.17 -5.89
N TRP A 227 24.87 -6.82 -6.56
CA TRP A 227 25.06 -6.68 -8.01
C TRP A 227 23.91 -7.26 -8.80
N ILE A 228 23.35 -8.39 -8.35
CA ILE A 228 22.15 -8.97 -8.99
C ILE A 228 20.97 -8.01 -8.84
N ARG A 229 20.75 -7.42 -7.66
CA ARG A 229 19.68 -6.43 -7.45
C ARG A 229 19.85 -5.16 -8.28
N ILE A 230 21.09 -4.68 -8.45
CA ILE A 230 21.37 -3.54 -9.34
C ILE A 230 21.02 -3.91 -10.78
N GLY A 231 21.39 -5.11 -11.24
CA GLY A 231 21.02 -5.61 -12.56
C GLY A 231 19.50 -5.72 -12.76
N GLU A 232 18.79 -6.27 -11.78
CA GLU A 232 17.32 -6.35 -11.78
C GLU A 232 16.67 -4.95 -11.83
N LEU A 233 17.22 -3.98 -11.08
CA LEU A 233 16.74 -2.60 -11.11
C LEU A 233 16.95 -1.94 -12.47
N ILE A 234 18.12 -2.12 -13.09
CA ILE A 234 18.42 -1.59 -14.42
C ILE A 234 17.46 -2.20 -15.45
N LEU A 235 17.28 -3.53 -15.43
CA LEU A 235 16.33 -4.21 -16.32
C LEU A 235 14.90 -3.72 -16.10
N PHE A 236 14.49 -3.54 -14.85
CA PHE A 236 13.17 -2.99 -14.53
C PHE A 236 12.98 -1.59 -15.11
N THR A 237 13.98 -0.70 -14.98
CA THR A 237 13.91 0.65 -15.54
C THR A 237 13.82 0.62 -17.06
N VAL A 238 14.67 -0.17 -17.73
CA VAL A 238 14.62 -0.33 -19.19
C VAL A 238 13.26 -0.87 -19.61
N PHE A 239 12.77 -1.91 -18.94
CA PHE A 239 11.48 -2.50 -19.29
C PHE A 239 10.32 -1.52 -19.11
N THR A 240 10.33 -0.75 -18.02
CA THR A 240 9.32 0.27 -17.75
C THR A 240 9.30 1.34 -18.85
N ILE A 241 10.47 1.78 -19.32
CA ILE A 241 10.59 2.78 -20.39
C ILE A 241 10.00 2.27 -21.72
N PHE A 242 10.25 0.99 -22.02
CA PHE A 242 9.78 0.36 -23.25
C PHE A 242 8.30 0.00 -23.20
N TYR A 243 7.77 -0.40 -22.04
CA TYR A 243 6.40 -0.89 -21.91
C TYR A 243 5.36 0.22 -21.86
N LEU A 244 5.61 1.26 -21.06
CA LEU A 244 4.55 2.19 -20.68
C LEU A 244 4.06 3.04 -21.87
N PRO A 245 2.75 3.38 -21.90
CA PRO A 245 2.25 4.39 -22.81
C PRO A 245 2.73 5.79 -22.37
N PRO A 246 2.77 6.79 -23.26
CA PRO A 246 3.12 8.16 -22.90
C PRO A 246 2.17 8.68 -21.81
N ILE A 247 2.74 9.17 -20.70
CA ILE A 247 1.94 9.61 -19.56
C ILE A 247 1.70 11.13 -19.68
N PRO A 248 0.44 11.58 -19.77
CA PRO A 248 0.13 13.00 -19.72
C PRO A 248 0.33 13.52 -18.29
N THR A 249 1.13 14.57 -18.13
CA THR A 249 1.34 15.27 -16.86
C THR A 249 1.00 16.75 -17.02
N ALA A 250 0.78 17.45 -15.89
CA ALA A 250 0.47 18.87 -15.90
C ALA A 250 1.56 19.75 -16.56
N LEU A 251 2.80 19.25 -16.67
CA LEU A 251 3.95 19.94 -17.24
C LEU A 251 4.31 19.47 -18.67
N GLY A 252 3.56 18.54 -19.24
CA GLY A 252 3.82 17.96 -20.57
C GLY A 252 3.61 16.44 -20.61
N VAL A 253 4.03 15.79 -21.70
CA VAL A 253 3.93 14.33 -21.87
C VAL A 253 5.29 13.70 -21.57
N ILE A 254 5.34 12.74 -20.63
CA ILE A 254 6.54 11.93 -20.41
C ILE A 254 6.63 10.91 -21.56
N PRO A 255 7.70 10.95 -22.39
CA PRO A 255 7.79 10.12 -23.58
C PRO A 255 8.22 8.71 -23.21
N PHE A 256 7.25 7.80 -23.08
CA PHE A 256 7.50 6.36 -23.06
C PHE A 256 7.31 5.78 -24.47
N LEU A 257 7.89 4.61 -24.74
CA LEU A 257 7.97 4.05 -26.10
C LEU A 257 6.75 3.24 -26.54
N ASP A 258 5.81 2.94 -25.62
CA ASP A 258 4.57 2.17 -25.88
C ASP A 258 4.78 0.88 -26.70
N MET A 259 5.85 0.16 -26.41
CA MET A 259 6.16 -1.13 -27.05
C MET A 259 5.56 -2.29 -26.26
N SER A 260 4.32 -2.14 -25.78
CA SER A 260 3.59 -3.16 -25.01
C SER A 260 3.47 -4.50 -25.77
N TRP A 261 3.46 -4.47 -27.11
CA TRP A 261 3.47 -5.65 -27.98
C TRP A 261 4.71 -6.53 -27.78
N LEU A 262 5.89 -5.93 -27.61
CA LEU A 262 7.17 -6.63 -27.46
C LEU A 262 7.18 -7.49 -26.19
N PHE A 263 6.51 -7.00 -25.14
CA PHE A 263 6.36 -7.73 -23.90
C PHE A 263 5.40 -8.90 -24.02
N THR A 264 4.24 -8.67 -24.64
CA THR A 264 3.25 -9.74 -24.82
C THR A 264 3.71 -10.84 -25.77
N SER A 265 4.49 -10.49 -26.80
CA SER A 265 4.91 -11.45 -27.82
C SER A 265 6.21 -12.17 -27.48
N TYR A 266 7.13 -11.54 -26.75
CA TYR A 266 8.47 -12.10 -26.54
C TYR A 266 8.87 -12.15 -25.07
N ILE A 267 8.94 -11.01 -24.38
CA ILE A 267 9.53 -10.95 -23.03
C ILE A 267 8.77 -11.85 -22.05
N ASN A 268 7.43 -11.82 -22.07
CA ASN A 268 6.63 -12.66 -21.17
C ASN A 268 6.86 -14.15 -21.43
N TRP A 269 6.94 -14.57 -22.69
CA TRP A 269 7.20 -15.96 -23.05
C TRP A 269 8.60 -16.41 -22.64
N ILE A 270 9.60 -15.54 -22.81
CA ILE A 270 10.99 -15.80 -22.36
C ILE A 270 11.02 -15.92 -20.84
N SER A 271 10.40 -14.99 -20.12
CA SER A 271 10.29 -14.99 -18.66
C SER A 271 9.61 -16.26 -18.13
N LEU A 272 8.50 -16.67 -18.76
CA LEU A 272 7.80 -17.92 -18.46
C LEU A 272 8.68 -19.14 -18.74
N GLY A 273 9.40 -19.16 -19.86
CA GLY A 273 10.36 -20.20 -20.20
C GLY A 273 11.46 -20.32 -19.14
N ILE A 274 12.04 -19.20 -18.70
CA ILE A 274 13.04 -19.18 -17.62
C ILE A 274 12.46 -19.81 -16.35
N VAL A 275 11.28 -19.35 -15.90
CA VAL A 275 10.64 -19.87 -14.69
C VAL A 275 10.33 -21.36 -14.82
N ALA A 276 9.84 -21.81 -15.97
CA ALA A 276 9.53 -23.22 -16.22
C ALA A 276 10.80 -24.10 -16.16
N ILE A 277 11.88 -23.69 -16.84
CA ILE A 277 13.17 -24.39 -16.80
C ILE A 277 13.69 -24.46 -15.36
N MET A 278 13.69 -23.31 -14.67
CA MET A 278 14.12 -23.21 -13.27
C MET A 278 13.33 -24.15 -12.34
N THR A 279 12.03 -24.25 -12.57
CA THR A 279 11.14 -25.16 -11.84
C THR A 279 11.51 -26.62 -12.07
N LEU A 280 11.65 -27.02 -13.33
CA LEU A 280 12.00 -28.39 -13.70
C LEU A 280 13.36 -28.79 -13.11
N VAL A 281 14.34 -27.90 -13.16
CA VAL A 281 15.67 -28.10 -12.57
C VAL A 281 15.57 -28.26 -11.05
N LYS A 282 14.80 -27.41 -10.36
CA LYS A 282 14.60 -27.51 -8.91
C LYS A 282 13.91 -28.82 -8.51
N MET A 283 12.90 -29.25 -9.26
CA MET A 283 12.22 -30.53 -9.06
C MET A 283 13.18 -31.71 -9.23
N LYS A 284 13.99 -31.70 -10.29
CA LYS A 284 14.97 -32.77 -10.56
C LYS A 284 16.06 -32.86 -9.49
N LEU A 285 16.50 -31.72 -8.96
CA LEU A 285 17.56 -31.65 -7.94
C LEU A 285 17.05 -31.88 -6.51
N GLY A 286 15.73 -32.03 -6.30
CA GLY A 286 15.16 -32.36 -4.98
C GLY A 286 15.40 -31.29 -3.90
N VAL A 287 15.63 -30.04 -4.29
CA VAL A 287 15.95 -28.95 -3.35
C VAL A 287 14.71 -28.59 -2.52
N LYS A 288 14.66 -29.09 -1.28
CA LYS A 288 13.53 -28.91 -0.35
C LYS A 288 13.55 -27.60 0.46
N GLN A 289 14.67 -26.85 0.48
CA GLN A 289 14.78 -25.64 1.29
C GLN A 289 14.16 -24.40 0.63
N ASP A 290 13.50 -23.58 1.47
CA ASP A 290 13.04 -22.22 1.17
C ASP A 290 14.23 -21.29 0.97
N THR A 291 14.80 -21.38 -0.22
CA THR A 291 15.73 -20.37 -0.75
C THR A 291 14.94 -19.18 -1.27
N THR A 292 15.64 -18.09 -1.61
CA THR A 292 15.07 -16.86 -2.22
C THR A 292 14.20 -17.10 -3.47
N MET A 293 14.23 -18.30 -4.05
CA MET A 293 13.32 -18.73 -5.12
C MET A 293 11.92 -19.16 -4.65
N GLY A 294 11.71 -19.31 -3.34
CA GLY A 294 10.48 -19.77 -2.74
C GLY A 294 10.24 -21.27 -2.90
N GLY A 295 9.51 -21.87 -1.96
CA GLY A 295 9.03 -23.25 -2.05
C GLY A 295 8.14 -23.51 -3.28
N PHE A 296 7.71 -24.77 -3.46
CA PHE A 296 6.84 -25.21 -4.57
C PHE A 296 5.59 -24.32 -4.76
N SER A 297 5.04 -23.80 -3.64
CA SER A 297 3.98 -22.79 -3.60
C SER A 297 4.29 -21.57 -4.49
N ASN A 298 5.50 -21.02 -4.40
CA ASN A 298 5.87 -19.82 -5.13
C ASN A 298 5.99 -20.03 -6.62
N ILE A 299 6.44 -21.21 -7.02
CA ILE A 299 6.51 -21.60 -8.43
C ILE A 299 5.12 -21.79 -9.03
N ALA A 300 4.24 -22.50 -8.32
CA ALA A 300 2.84 -22.68 -8.74
C ALA A 300 2.10 -21.34 -8.85
N VAL A 301 2.36 -20.40 -7.94
CA VAL A 301 1.79 -19.04 -7.98
C VAL A 301 2.34 -18.23 -9.15
N ILE A 302 3.63 -18.35 -9.51
CA ILE A 302 4.18 -17.69 -10.72
C ILE A 302 3.54 -18.26 -11.99
N GLY A 303 3.43 -19.59 -12.09
CA GLY A 303 2.79 -20.26 -13.21
C GLY A 303 1.33 -19.84 -13.35
N LEU A 304 0.59 -19.83 -12.22
CA LEU A 304 -0.79 -19.35 -12.18
C LEU A 304 -0.87 -17.89 -12.61
N PHE A 305 0.00 -17.01 -12.13
CA PHE A 305 -0.01 -15.60 -12.51
C PHE A 305 0.27 -15.40 -14.01
N LEU A 306 1.28 -16.06 -14.56
CA LEU A 306 1.62 -15.98 -15.98
C LEU A 306 0.51 -16.57 -16.87
N VAL A 307 -0.18 -17.61 -16.39
CA VAL A 307 -1.36 -18.17 -17.05
C VAL A 307 -2.51 -17.18 -16.99
N VAL A 308 -2.84 -16.63 -15.82
CA VAL A 308 -3.86 -15.59 -15.70
C VAL A 308 -3.47 -14.43 -16.63
N GLU A 309 -2.19 -14.01 -16.69
CA GLU A 309 -1.62 -12.95 -17.54
C GLU A 309 -1.83 -13.18 -19.04
N LEU A 310 -1.69 -14.40 -19.51
CA LEU A 310 -2.08 -14.78 -20.87
C LEU A 310 -3.58 -14.55 -21.14
N PHE A 311 -4.42 -14.60 -20.12
CA PHE A 311 -5.85 -14.28 -20.17
C PHE A 311 -6.18 -12.82 -19.75
N PHE A 312 -5.24 -12.01 -19.24
CA PHE A 312 -5.47 -10.63 -18.75
C PHE A 312 -5.92 -9.68 -19.88
N LYS A 313 -5.52 -9.90 -21.14
CA LYS A 313 -5.93 -9.05 -22.27
C LYS A 313 -7.39 -9.24 -22.71
N THR A 314 -8.10 -10.24 -22.19
CA THR A 314 -9.43 -10.60 -22.69
C THR A 314 -10.57 -9.89 -21.96
N ASN A 315 -10.38 -9.44 -20.70
CA ASN A 315 -11.46 -8.80 -19.93
C ASN A 315 -10.99 -7.84 -18.81
N LEU A 316 -11.11 -6.53 -19.04
CA LEU A 316 -10.79 -5.46 -18.07
C LEU A 316 -11.60 -5.53 -16.77
N VAL A 317 -12.82 -6.08 -16.81
CA VAL A 317 -13.66 -6.23 -15.62
C VAL A 317 -13.06 -7.27 -14.68
N LEU A 318 -12.53 -8.37 -15.22
CA LEU A 318 -11.85 -9.40 -14.44
C LEU A 318 -10.62 -8.81 -13.70
N ILE A 319 -9.86 -7.94 -14.37
CA ILE A 319 -8.68 -7.28 -13.81
C ILE A 319 -9.06 -6.44 -12.61
N THR A 320 -10.08 -5.60 -12.77
CA THR A 320 -10.58 -4.75 -11.69
C THR A 320 -10.98 -5.62 -10.49
N VAL A 321 -11.76 -6.68 -10.73
CA VAL A 321 -12.17 -7.63 -9.66
C VAL A 321 -10.98 -8.27 -8.95
N ILE A 322 -9.92 -8.68 -9.68
CA ILE A 322 -8.72 -9.27 -9.06
C ILE A 322 -7.98 -8.26 -8.18
N VAL A 323 -7.85 -7.01 -8.62
CA VAL A 323 -7.19 -5.95 -7.82
C VAL A 323 -8.01 -5.64 -6.57
N TRP A 324 -9.34 -5.57 -6.68
CA TRP A 324 -10.24 -5.44 -5.53
C TRP A 324 -10.16 -6.65 -4.58
N LEU A 325 -10.09 -7.87 -5.12
CA LEU A 325 -9.92 -9.09 -4.32
C LEU A 325 -8.58 -9.07 -3.57
N ALA A 326 -7.49 -8.65 -4.23
CA ALA A 326 -6.19 -8.51 -3.59
C ALA A 326 -6.25 -7.48 -2.45
N PHE A 327 -6.90 -6.33 -2.67
CA PHE A 327 -7.15 -5.36 -1.61
C PHE A 327 -7.94 -5.99 -0.44
N LEU A 328 -9.01 -6.74 -0.70
CA LEU A 328 -9.81 -7.40 0.34
C LEU A 328 -9.00 -8.44 1.12
N ILE A 329 -8.15 -9.22 0.45
CA ILE A 329 -7.28 -10.21 1.11
C ILE A 329 -6.26 -9.49 2.00
N TYR A 330 -5.58 -8.46 1.50
CA TYR A 330 -4.62 -7.69 2.30
C TYR A 330 -5.28 -6.95 3.45
N GLY A 331 -6.44 -6.34 3.22
CA GLY A 331 -7.24 -5.68 4.25
C GLY A 331 -7.74 -6.67 5.30
N GLY A 332 -8.18 -7.86 4.89
CA GLY A 332 -8.59 -8.96 5.76
C GLY A 332 -7.43 -9.48 6.61
N LEU A 333 -6.26 -9.69 6.01
CA LEU A 333 -5.04 -10.06 6.74
C LEU A 333 -4.65 -8.97 7.74
N ALA A 334 -4.66 -7.70 7.35
CA ALA A 334 -4.37 -6.58 8.25
C ALA A 334 -5.36 -6.51 9.41
N ALA A 335 -6.66 -6.70 9.16
CA ALA A 335 -7.70 -6.74 10.18
C ALA A 335 -7.53 -7.93 11.13
N LEU A 336 -7.28 -9.13 10.63
CA LEU A 336 -7.02 -10.32 11.43
C LEU A 336 -5.76 -10.17 12.29
N SER A 337 -4.68 -9.65 11.71
CA SER A 337 -3.45 -9.35 12.43
C SER A 337 -3.68 -8.29 13.50
N TYR A 338 -4.48 -7.25 13.21
CA TYR A 338 -4.86 -6.24 14.20
C TYR A 338 -5.71 -6.83 15.34
N LEU A 339 -6.64 -7.75 15.03
CA LEU A 339 -7.44 -8.45 16.03
C LEU A 339 -6.59 -9.35 16.94
N ARG A 340 -5.56 -10.01 16.39
CA ARG A 340 -4.59 -10.83 17.14
C ARG A 340 -3.57 -10.01 17.92
N ALA A 341 -3.24 -8.81 17.45
CA ALA A 341 -2.25 -7.95 18.07
C ALA A 341 -2.69 -7.52 19.49
N SER A 342 -1.81 -7.75 20.47
CA SER A 342 -2.03 -7.30 21.84
C SER A 342 -1.95 -5.77 21.94
N SER A 343 -2.67 -5.20 22.91
CA SER A 343 -2.64 -3.75 23.19
C SER A 343 -1.44 -3.28 24.01
N GLY A 344 -0.66 -4.22 24.56
CA GLY A 344 0.56 -3.95 25.31
C GLY A 344 1.80 -3.89 24.42
N GLU A 345 2.88 -3.37 24.96
CA GLU A 345 4.20 -3.47 24.34
C GLU A 345 4.62 -4.95 24.34
N MET A 346 4.79 -5.55 23.17
CA MET A 346 5.42 -6.87 23.06
C MET A 346 6.94 -6.66 23.00
N TYR A 347 7.66 -7.46 23.81
CA TYR A 347 9.09 -7.33 24.09
C TYR A 347 9.96 -7.45 22.85
#